data_AF-C5LGF6-F1
#
_entry.id   AF-C5LGF6-F1
#
_cell.length_a   1.000
_cell.length_b   1.000
_cell.length_c   1.000
_cell.angle_alpha   90.00
_cell.angle_beta   90.00
_cell.angle_gamma   90.00
#
_symmetry.space_group_name_H-M   'P 1'
#
loop_
_entity.id
_entity.type
_entity.pdbx_description
1 polymer ?
#
loop_
_entity_poly.entity_id
_entity_poly.type
_entity_poly.pdbx_seq_one_letter_code
_entity_poly.pdbx_strand_id
1 'polypeptide(L)'
;MHTVDVMQAMLTLLMATTCPDFFSAQELQAGLIAAAIHDYEYPGVDSSFLVNIRHPMAIRYSDSAILENHHVAAAFASLSDMDVNPMANYSEDDWVLSRKMIIEMVLMTDNQNHFTTLSELRSKLKNSASEFPS
;
A
#
# COMPACT_ATOMS: atom_id res chain seq x y z
N MET A 1 -2.05 12.94 -11.25
CA MET A 1 -1.40 14.05 -10.50
C MET A 1 -1.34 13.70 -9.02
N HIS A 2 -2.45 13.30 -8.40
CA HIS A 2 -2.51 12.88 -6.98
C HIS A 2 -1.60 11.67 -6.62
N THR A 3 -1.61 10.62 -7.42
CA THR A 3 -0.80 9.40 -7.20
C THR A 3 0.70 9.69 -7.24
N VAL A 4 1.13 10.62 -8.09
CA VAL A 4 2.53 11.06 -8.21
C VAL A 4 2.95 11.88 -6.99
N ASP A 5 2.05 12.71 -6.44
CA ASP A 5 2.33 13.50 -5.25
C ASP A 5 2.43 12.61 -3.99
N VAL A 6 1.60 11.56 -3.89
CA VAL A 6 1.69 10.57 -2.80
C VAL A 6 2.92 9.67 -2.98
N MET A 7 3.22 9.21 -4.20
CA MET A 7 4.47 8.51 -4.50
C MET A 7 5.68 9.37 -4.19
N GLN A 8 5.65 10.66 -4.54
CA GLN A 8 6.74 11.59 -4.27
C GLN A 8 6.82 11.93 -2.78
N ALA A 9 5.72 12.01 -2.05
CA ALA A 9 5.72 12.19 -0.59
C ALA A 9 6.24 10.93 0.12
N MET A 10 5.88 9.74 -0.34
CA MET A 10 6.39 8.47 0.20
C MET A 10 7.86 8.26 -0.16
N LEU A 11 8.28 8.57 -1.39
CA LEU A 11 9.70 8.58 -1.79
C LEU A 11 10.48 9.66 -1.03
N THR A 12 9.93 10.85 -0.85
CA THR A 12 10.56 11.92 -0.05
C THR A 12 10.65 11.53 1.42
N LEU A 13 9.62 10.90 1.97
CA LEU A 13 9.63 10.39 3.34
C LEU A 13 10.66 9.28 3.47
N LEU A 14 10.66 8.29 2.58
CA LEU A 14 11.66 7.21 2.54
C LEU A 14 13.07 7.78 2.40
N MET A 15 13.31 8.79 1.55
CA MET A 15 14.63 9.45 1.38
C MET A 15 14.99 10.39 2.54
N ALA A 16 14.01 10.94 3.25
CA ALA A 16 14.23 11.73 4.47
C ALA A 16 14.46 10.83 5.69
N THR A 17 13.90 9.61 5.69
CA THR A 17 14.06 8.59 6.72
C THR A 17 15.03 7.49 6.32
N THR A 18 15.71 7.57 5.16
CA THR A 18 16.75 6.61 4.75
C THR A 18 17.95 6.82 5.65
N CYS A 19 17.83 6.29 6.85
CA CYS A 19 18.92 5.68 7.56
C CYS A 19 19.00 4.26 6.95
N PRO A 20 20.05 3.94 6.16
CA PRO A 20 20.20 2.66 5.46
C PRO A 20 20.12 1.42 6.37
N ASP A 21 20.16 1.63 7.68
CA ASP A 21 20.19 0.59 8.71
C ASP A 21 18.81 0.05 9.11
N PHE A 22 17.70 0.69 8.67
CA PHE A 22 16.35 0.34 9.16
C PHE A 22 15.50 -0.52 8.22
N PHE A 23 15.74 -0.46 6.90
CA PHE A 23 14.92 -1.17 5.92
C PHE A 23 15.79 -2.01 4.99
N SER A 24 15.36 -3.23 4.75
CA SER A 24 15.94 -4.11 3.73
C SER A 24 15.63 -3.61 2.32
N ALA A 25 16.46 -4.02 1.35
CA ALA A 25 16.22 -3.73 -0.06
C ALA A 25 14.85 -4.24 -0.54
N GLN A 26 14.38 -5.35 0.01
CA GLN A 26 13.08 -5.94 -0.32
C GLN A 26 11.91 -5.09 0.19
N GLU A 27 12.00 -4.57 1.42
CA GLU A 27 10.98 -3.66 1.98
C GLU A 27 10.91 -2.35 1.19
N LEU A 28 12.06 -1.79 0.80
CA LEU A 28 12.11 -0.60 -0.05
C LEU A 28 11.47 -0.85 -1.42
N GLN A 29 11.79 -1.99 -2.06
CA GLN A 29 11.21 -2.33 -3.35
C GLN A 29 9.69 -2.57 -3.24
N ALA A 30 9.24 -3.29 -2.22
CA ALA A 30 7.82 -3.49 -1.95
C ALA A 30 7.10 -2.16 -1.70
N GLY A 31 7.71 -1.25 -0.94
CA GLY A 31 7.16 0.09 -0.69
C GLY A 31 7.01 0.91 -1.97
N LEU A 32 8.01 0.88 -2.85
CA LEU A 32 7.95 1.54 -4.15
C LEU A 32 6.85 0.97 -5.05
N ILE A 33 6.69 -0.36 -5.08
CA ILE A 33 5.63 -1.01 -5.85
C ILE A 33 4.26 -0.64 -5.27
N ALA A 34 4.06 -0.74 -3.95
CA ALA A 34 2.82 -0.37 -3.30
C ALA A 34 2.43 1.08 -3.57
N ALA A 35 3.39 2.01 -3.44
CA ALA A 35 3.18 3.41 -3.77
C ALA A 35 2.79 3.61 -5.23
N ALA A 36 3.39 2.87 -6.16
CA ALA A 36 3.06 2.97 -7.59
C ALA A 36 1.65 2.49 -7.92
N ILE A 37 1.14 1.49 -7.18
CA ILE A 37 -0.14 0.85 -7.51
C ILE A 37 -1.31 1.32 -6.64
N HIS A 38 -1.09 2.12 -5.59
CA HIS A 38 -2.13 2.38 -4.59
C HIS A 38 -3.41 3.07 -5.11
N ASP A 39 -3.37 3.77 -6.26
CA ASP A 39 -4.54 4.31 -6.97
C ASP A 39 -4.70 3.70 -8.39
N TYR A 40 -4.17 2.51 -8.65
CA TYR A 40 -4.17 1.92 -10.00
C TYR A 40 -5.61 1.65 -10.50
N GLU A 41 -5.95 2.13 -11.70
CA GLU A 41 -7.34 2.09 -12.22
C GLU A 41 -8.37 2.86 -11.36
N TYR A 42 -7.95 3.91 -10.64
CA TYR A 42 -8.88 4.74 -9.87
C TYR A 42 -10.00 5.34 -10.74
N PRO A 43 -11.28 5.06 -10.44
CA PRO A 43 -12.41 5.44 -11.30
C PRO A 43 -12.88 6.88 -11.12
N GLY A 44 -12.27 7.66 -10.22
CA GLY A 44 -12.67 9.05 -9.96
C GLY A 44 -13.84 9.20 -8.98
N VAL A 45 -14.28 8.11 -8.34
CA VAL A 45 -15.42 8.07 -7.40
C VAL A 45 -15.04 7.34 -6.12
N ASP A 46 -15.68 7.68 -5.02
CA ASP A 46 -15.44 7.05 -3.73
C ASP A 46 -16.14 5.68 -3.58
N SER A 47 -15.67 4.88 -2.61
CA SER A 47 -16.24 3.57 -2.29
C SER A 47 -17.73 3.63 -1.93
N SER A 48 -18.21 4.70 -1.28
CA SER A 48 -19.62 4.84 -0.87
C SER A 48 -20.54 5.02 -2.08
N PHE A 49 -20.09 5.77 -3.09
CA PHE A 49 -20.78 5.90 -4.37
C PHE A 49 -20.94 4.54 -5.05
N LEU A 50 -19.87 3.72 -5.08
CA LEU A 50 -19.89 2.38 -5.66
C LEU A 50 -20.90 1.46 -4.96
N VAL A 51 -21.00 1.52 -3.62
CA VAL A 51 -22.02 0.80 -2.84
C VAL A 51 -23.43 1.26 -3.22
N ASN A 52 -23.66 2.58 -3.26
CA ASN A 52 -24.97 3.16 -3.54
C ASN A 52 -25.53 2.75 -4.91
N ILE A 53 -24.66 2.63 -5.92
CA ILE A 53 -25.07 2.20 -7.27
C ILE A 53 -25.02 0.68 -7.46
N ARG A 54 -24.68 -0.09 -6.42
CA ARG A 54 -24.47 -1.56 -6.48
C ARG A 54 -23.49 -1.95 -7.57
N HIS A 55 -22.39 -1.19 -7.67
CA HIS A 55 -21.36 -1.43 -8.66
C HIS A 55 -20.78 -2.86 -8.51
N PRO A 56 -20.44 -3.57 -9.60
CA PRO A 56 -19.85 -4.90 -9.50
C PRO A 56 -18.62 -5.00 -8.59
N MET A 57 -17.83 -3.92 -8.47
CA MET A 57 -16.70 -3.87 -7.54
C MET A 57 -17.14 -3.90 -6.08
N ALA A 58 -18.20 -3.16 -5.72
CA ALA A 58 -18.73 -3.15 -4.35
C ALA A 58 -19.20 -4.56 -3.94
N ILE A 59 -19.92 -5.23 -4.85
CA ILE A 59 -20.34 -6.63 -4.67
C ILE A 59 -19.13 -7.56 -4.55
N ARG A 60 -18.14 -7.41 -5.45
CA ARG A 60 -16.93 -8.27 -5.47
C ARG A 60 -16.14 -8.18 -4.18
N TYR A 61 -16.00 -6.99 -3.60
CA TYR A 61 -15.22 -6.76 -2.39
C TYR A 61 -16.08 -6.64 -1.13
N SER A 62 -17.36 -7.04 -1.21
CA SER A 62 -18.28 -7.08 -0.06
C SER A 62 -18.29 -5.78 0.74
N ASP A 63 -18.34 -4.66 0.03
CA ASP A 63 -18.38 -3.30 0.58
C ASP A 63 -17.18 -2.88 1.47
N SER A 64 -16.10 -3.66 1.49
CA SER A 64 -14.92 -3.43 2.33
C SER A 64 -13.69 -3.08 1.50
N ALA A 65 -13.03 -1.95 1.80
CA ALA A 65 -11.83 -1.48 1.10
C ALA A 65 -11.93 -1.67 -0.43
N ILE A 66 -13.06 -1.24 -1.01
CA ILE A 66 -13.48 -1.61 -2.38
C ILE A 66 -12.41 -1.20 -3.39
N LEU A 67 -11.93 0.04 -3.28
CA LEU A 67 -10.97 0.62 -4.22
C LEU A 67 -9.58 0.03 -4.00
N GLU A 68 -9.13 -0.08 -2.76
CA GLU A 68 -7.80 -0.59 -2.40
C GLU A 68 -7.64 -2.06 -2.81
N ASN A 69 -8.67 -2.89 -2.59
CA ASN A 69 -8.69 -4.26 -3.10
C ASN A 69 -8.65 -4.30 -4.63
N HIS A 70 -9.31 -3.36 -5.31
CA HIS A 70 -9.27 -3.29 -6.77
C HIS A 70 -7.89 -2.90 -7.30
N HIS A 71 -7.26 -1.89 -6.71
CA HIS A 71 -5.93 -1.41 -7.05
C HIS A 71 -4.91 -2.55 -7.00
N VAL A 72 -4.90 -3.31 -5.90
CA VAL A 72 -4.07 -4.52 -5.74
C VAL A 72 -4.41 -5.56 -6.81
N ALA A 73 -5.68 -5.96 -6.93
CA ALA A 73 -6.06 -7.06 -7.80
C ALA A 73 -5.74 -6.77 -9.28
N ALA A 74 -6.04 -5.56 -9.74
CA ALA A 74 -5.78 -5.14 -11.11
C ALA A 74 -4.28 -5.01 -11.38
N ALA A 75 -3.51 -4.43 -10.44
CA ALA A 75 -2.07 -4.28 -10.63
C ALA A 75 -1.34 -5.63 -10.68
N PHE A 76 -1.69 -6.59 -9.83
CA PHE A 76 -1.09 -7.93 -9.87
C PHE A 76 -1.51 -8.74 -11.09
N ALA A 77 -2.73 -8.54 -11.59
CA ALA A 77 -3.13 -9.11 -12.89
C ALA A 77 -2.23 -8.55 -14.00
N SER A 78 -2.09 -7.23 -14.08
CA SER A 78 -1.23 -6.57 -15.07
C SER A 78 0.26 -6.96 -14.96
N LEU A 79 0.78 -7.16 -13.73
CA LEU A 79 2.15 -7.64 -13.50
C LEU A 79 2.40 -9.05 -14.04
N SER A 80 1.37 -9.87 -14.11
CA SER A 80 1.47 -11.23 -14.66
C SER A 80 1.65 -11.24 -16.17
N ASP A 81 1.22 -10.16 -16.84
CA ASP A 81 1.27 -9.99 -18.30
C ASP A 81 2.41 -9.03 -18.75
N MET A 82 3.21 -8.49 -17.82
CA MET A 82 4.31 -7.58 -18.16
C MET A 82 5.54 -8.33 -18.68
N ASP A 83 6.14 -7.83 -19.76
CA ASP A 83 7.44 -8.29 -20.27
C ASP A 83 8.58 -8.10 -19.24
N VAL A 84 8.45 -7.09 -18.36
CA VAL A 84 9.42 -6.79 -17.30
C VAL A 84 8.71 -6.80 -15.96
N ASN A 85 8.67 -7.97 -15.31
CA ASN A 85 8.16 -8.10 -13.96
C ASN A 85 9.25 -7.67 -12.94
N PRO A 86 9.03 -6.63 -12.12
CA PRO A 86 10.01 -6.16 -11.12
C PRO A 86 10.34 -7.21 -10.05
N MET A 87 9.53 -8.26 -9.94
CA MET A 87 9.72 -9.39 -9.02
C MET A 87 10.15 -10.68 -9.73
N ALA A 88 10.58 -10.61 -11.01
CA ALA A 88 10.88 -11.79 -11.83
C ALA A 88 11.97 -12.71 -11.25
N ASN A 89 12.91 -12.16 -10.48
CA ASN A 89 14.04 -12.89 -9.92
C ASN A 89 13.84 -13.29 -8.45
N TYR A 90 12.65 -13.08 -7.89
CA TYR A 90 12.37 -13.45 -6.51
C TYR A 90 12.33 -14.97 -6.36
N SER A 91 12.81 -15.46 -5.21
CA SER A 91 12.44 -16.79 -4.76
C SER A 91 10.95 -16.82 -4.43
N GLU A 92 10.37 -18.02 -4.31
CA GLU A 92 8.96 -18.17 -3.90
C GLU A 92 8.70 -17.48 -2.56
N ASP A 93 9.60 -17.66 -1.59
CA ASP A 93 9.50 -17.05 -0.26
C ASP A 93 9.55 -15.51 -0.32
N ASP A 94 10.45 -14.97 -1.15
CA ASP A 94 10.57 -13.52 -1.35
C ASP A 94 9.33 -12.94 -2.04
N TRP A 95 8.77 -13.67 -3.00
CA TRP A 95 7.55 -13.27 -3.67
C TRP A 95 6.35 -13.24 -2.72
N VAL A 96 6.18 -14.28 -1.91
CA VAL A 96 5.12 -14.36 -0.90
C VAL A 96 5.25 -13.22 0.11
N LEU A 97 6.46 -12.95 0.60
CA LEU A 97 6.72 -11.88 1.57
C LEU A 97 6.44 -10.50 0.95
N SER A 98 7.02 -10.21 -0.22
CA SER A 98 6.84 -8.94 -0.91
C SER A 98 5.38 -8.70 -1.29
N ARG A 99 4.69 -9.72 -1.80
CA ARG A 99 3.27 -9.63 -2.11
C ARG A 99 2.45 -9.28 -0.86
N LYS A 100 2.71 -9.95 0.26
CA LYS A 100 2.02 -9.66 1.52
C LYS A 100 2.23 -8.20 1.95
N MET A 101 3.49 -7.73 1.93
CA MET A 101 3.81 -6.33 2.28
C MET A 101 3.09 -5.33 1.37
N ILE A 102 3.10 -5.56 0.06
CA ILE A 102 2.43 -4.68 -0.92
C ILE A 102 0.93 -4.60 -0.67
N ILE A 103 0.27 -5.76 -0.47
CA ILE A 103 -1.17 -5.82 -0.21
C ILE A 103 -1.50 -5.05 1.08
N GLU A 104 -0.76 -5.29 2.16
CA GLU A 104 -0.98 -4.62 3.44
C GLU A 104 -0.80 -3.10 3.30
N MET A 105 0.27 -2.64 2.65
CA MET A 105 0.52 -1.21 2.45
C MET A 105 -0.59 -0.51 1.65
N VAL A 106 -1.11 -1.14 0.59
CA VAL A 106 -2.20 -0.55 -0.21
C VAL A 106 -3.52 -0.59 0.55
N LEU A 107 -3.85 -1.69 1.25
CA LEU A 107 -5.08 -1.73 2.06
C LEU A 107 -5.07 -0.69 3.20
N MET A 108 -3.89 -0.35 3.73
CA MET A 108 -3.75 0.70 4.75
C MET A 108 -4.01 2.11 4.23
N THR A 109 -4.10 2.34 2.91
CA THR A 109 -4.51 3.64 2.35
C THR A 109 -6.03 3.85 2.37
N ASP A 110 -6.82 2.81 2.68
CA ASP A 110 -8.27 2.96 2.86
C ASP A 110 -8.55 3.94 4.00
N ASN A 111 -9.10 5.09 3.62
CA ASN A 111 -9.39 6.18 4.53
C ASN A 111 -10.44 5.82 5.60
N GLN A 112 -11.22 4.73 5.43
CA GLN A 112 -12.13 4.25 6.48
C GLN A 112 -11.39 3.73 7.72
N ASN A 113 -10.16 3.24 7.57
CA ASN A 113 -9.33 2.75 8.67
C ASN A 113 -8.29 3.78 9.16
N HIS A 114 -8.24 4.96 8.55
CA HIS A 114 -7.22 5.98 8.80
C HIS A 114 -7.09 6.36 10.29
N PHE A 115 -8.21 6.54 10.99
CA PHE A 115 -8.19 6.91 12.42
C PHE A 115 -7.68 5.79 13.31
N THR A 116 -7.95 4.53 12.96
CA THR A 116 -7.44 3.35 13.66
C THR A 116 -5.92 3.25 13.48
N THR A 117 -5.44 3.36 12.24
CA THR A 117 -4.01 3.35 11.92
C THR A 117 -3.24 4.48 12.62
N LEU A 118 -3.80 5.70 12.66
CA LEU A 118 -3.21 6.82 13.40
C LEU A 118 -3.13 6.56 14.91
N SER A 119 -4.14 5.90 15.49
CA SER A 119 -4.16 5.55 16.90
C SER A 119 -3.04 4.54 17.22
N GLU A 120 -2.87 3.52 16.38
CA GLU A 120 -1.82 2.51 16.53
C GLU A 120 -0.42 3.10 16.38
N LEU A 121 -0.20 3.94 15.37
CA LEU A 121 1.08 4.63 15.17
C LEU A 121 1.44 5.49 16.39
N ARG A 122 0.49 6.27 16.91
CA ARG A 122 0.68 7.07 18.13
C ARG A 122 1.02 6.20 19.34
N SER A 123 0.40 5.03 19.46
CA SER A 123 0.72 4.08 20.53
C SER A 123 2.14 3.54 20.40
N LYS A 124 2.56 3.13 19.20
CA LYS A 124 3.90 2.61 18.94
C LYS A 124 4.98 3.67 19.18
N LEU A 125 4.76 4.91 18.74
CA LEU A 125 5.68 6.04 18.99
C LEU A 125 5.82 6.41 20.46
N LYS A 126 4.74 6.32 21.25
CA LYS A 126 4.81 6.52 22.70
C LYS A 126 5.63 5.45 23.41
N ASN A 127 5.52 4.20 22.93
CA ASN A 127 6.27 3.09 23.49
C ASN A 127 7.75 3.15 23.12
N SER A 128 8.11 3.53 21.88
CA SER A 128 9.51 3.69 21.48
C SER A 128 10.20 4.92 22.11
N ALA A 129 9.45 5.98 22.41
CA ALA A 129 9.97 7.13 23.17
C ALA A 129 10.27 6.81 24.65
N SER A 130 9.77 5.69 25.17
CA SER A 130 10.07 5.24 26.55
C SER A 130 11.33 4.37 26.67
N GLU A 131 11.98 4.03 25.55
CA GLU A 131 13.20 3.21 25.52
C GLU A 131 14.52 4.01 25.47
N PHE A 132 14.46 5.36 25.43
CA PHE A 132 15.65 6.20 25.60
C PHE A 132 15.65 6.83 27.01
N PRO A 133 16.45 6.31 27.96
CA PRO A 133 16.71 7.03 29.19
C PRO A 133 17.55 8.28 28.88
N SER A 134 17.16 9.39 29.51
CA SER A 134 17.81 10.71 29.52
C SER A 134 19.30 10.67 29.81
#